data_AF-A0A016QK79-F1
#
_entry.id   AF-A0A016QK79-F1
#
_cell.length_a   1.000
_cell.length_b   1.000
_cell.length_c   1.000
_cell.angle_alpha   90.00
_cell.angle_beta   90.00
_cell.angle_gamma   90.00
#
_symmetry.space_group_name_H-M   'P 1'
#
loop_
_entity.id
_entity.type
_entity.pdbx_description
1 polymer ?
#
loop_
_entity_poly.entity_id
_entity_poly.type
_entity_poly.pdbx_seq_one_letter_code
_entity_poly.pdbx_strand_id
1 'polypeptide(L)' 'MLLSLLLWVAVIAAVVYLAVRLTRDGRRDDGPDRAWQLARERFARGEITGEELDDLERWLRP' A
#
# COMPACT_ATOMS: atom_id res chain seq x y z
N MET A 1 -36.78 -1.34 -6.79
CA MET A 1 -35.76 -0.77 -7.70
C MET A 1 -34.89 0.28 -7.01
N LEU A 2 -35.48 1.29 -6.36
CA LEU A 2 -34.70 2.26 -5.56
C LEU A 2 -34.00 1.62 -4.34
N LEU A 3 -34.72 0.76 -3.62
CA LEU A 3 -34.18 0.06 -2.44
C LEU A 3 -32.99 -0.85 -2.75
N SER A 4 -33.02 -1.56 -3.88
CA SER A 4 -31.91 -2.38 -4.34
C SER A 4 -30.68 -1.52 -4.66
N LEU A 5 -30.88 -0.36 -5.28
CA LEU A 5 -29.79 0.57 -5.60
C LEU A 5 -29.16 1.15 -4.33
N LEU A 6 -29.98 1.54 -3.35
CA LEU A 6 -29.51 2.01 -2.03
C LEU A 6 -28.72 0.93 -1.28
N LEU A 7 -29.18 -0.32 -1.34
CA LEU A 7 -28.48 -1.46 -0.73
C LEU A 7 -27.10 -1.65 -1.36
N TRP A 8 -26.99 -1.59 -2.69
CA TRP A 8 -25.70 -1.67 -3.38
C TRP A 8 -24.76 -0.51 -3.05
N VAL A 9 -25.27 0.71 -2.95
CA VAL A 9 -24.48 1.88 -2.51
C VAL A 9 -23.94 1.68 -1.09
N ALA A 10 -24.79 1.17 -0.17
CA ALA A 10 -24.37 0.88 1.20
C ALA A 10 -23.31 -0.22 1.26
N VAL A 11 -23.45 -1.28 0.44
CA VAL A 11 -22.45 -2.36 0.34
C VAL A 11 -21.13 -1.83 -0.18
N ILE A 12 -21.13 -1.03 -1.25
CA ILE A 12 -19.91 -0.42 -1.80
C ILE A 12 -19.25 0.48 -0.73
N ALA A 13 -20.03 1.33 -0.07
CA ALA A 13 -19.52 2.19 1.00
C ALA A 13 -18.92 1.37 2.15
N ALA A 14 -19.54 0.25 2.54
CA ALA A 14 -19.03 -0.64 3.58
C ALA A 14 -17.72 -1.31 3.17
N VAL A 15 -17.61 -1.78 1.92
CA VAL A 15 -16.38 -2.38 1.38
C VAL A 15 -15.26 -1.35 1.33
N VAL A 16 -15.53 -0.15 0.82
CA VAL A 16 -14.56 0.96 0.77
C VAL A 16 -14.13 1.36 2.17
N TYR A 17 -15.08 1.51 3.11
CA TYR A 17 -14.80 1.82 4.51
C TYR A 17 -13.90 0.77 5.15
N LEU A 18 -14.19 -0.52 4.92
CA LEU A 18 -13.41 -1.64 5.44
C LEU A 18 -12.00 -1.68 4.83
N ALA A 19 -11.87 -1.48 3.52
CA ALA A 19 -10.58 -1.43 2.84
C ALA A 19 -9.72 -0.25 3.32
N VAL A 20 -10.32 0.94 3.48
CA VAL A 20 -9.64 2.12 4.03
C VAL A 20 -9.24 1.91 5.49
N ARG A 21 -10.10 1.25 6.29
CA ARG A 21 -9.81 0.96 7.70
C ARG A 21 -8.66 -0.06 7.84
N LEU A 22 -8.69 -1.14 7.05
CA LEU A 22 -7.63 -2.16 7.04
C LEU A 22 -6.30 -1.60 6.54
N THR A 23 -6.31 -0.75 5.50
CA THR A 23 -5.10 -0.08 5.01
C THR A 23 -4.59 1.01 5.96
N ARG A 24 -5.45 1.63 6.77
CA ARG A 24 -5.05 2.57 7.83
C ARG A 24 -4.46 1.88 9.05
N ASP A 25 -4.94 0.69 9.43
CA ASP A 25 -4.39 -0.06 10.58
C ASP A 25 -3.06 -0.76 10.27
N GLY A 26 -2.70 -0.94 8.99
CA GLY A 26 -1.35 -1.37 8.56
C GLY A 26 -0.26 -0.29 8.72
N ARG A 27 -0.53 0.80 9.45
CA ARG A 27 0.35 1.97 9.60
C ARG A 27 0.81 2.18 11.05
N ARG A 28 1.21 1.10 11.72
CA ARG A 28 1.85 1.17 13.05
C ARG A 28 3.31 0.76 13.12
N ASP A 29 3.98 0.53 11.98
CA ASP A 29 5.44 0.45 11.88
C ASP A 29 5.88 0.99 10.51
N ASP A 30 5.75 2.31 10.30
CA ASP A 30 6.41 2.99 9.17
C ASP A 30 7.92 3.15 9.50
N GLY A 31 8.60 2.02 9.71
CA GLY A 31 10.05 1.94 9.86
C GLY A 31 10.76 1.85 8.50
N PRO A 32 12.12 1.90 8.50
CA PRO A 32 12.97 1.71 7.31
C PRO A 32 12.56 0.49 6.47
N ASP A 33 12.02 -0.55 7.11
CA ASP A 33 11.59 -1.80 6.53
C ASP A 33 10.52 -1.66 5.43
N ARG A 34 9.59 -0.69 5.56
CA ARG A 34 8.55 -0.48 4.55
C ARG A 34 9.09 0.21 3.30
N ALA A 35 9.98 1.19 3.49
CA ALA A 35 10.67 1.84 2.38
C ALA A 35 11.54 0.83 1.62
N TRP A 36 12.19 -0.09 2.36
CA TRP A 36 12.99 -1.16 1.80
C TRP A 36 12.17 -2.20 1.04
N GLN A 37 11.02 -2.64 1.59
CA GLN A 37 10.09 -3.53 0.89
C GLN A 37 9.57 -2.91 -0.42
N LEU A 38 9.23 -1.62 -0.40
CA LEU A 38 8.75 -0.92 -1.59
C LEU A 38 9.85 -0.81 -2.66
N ALA A 39 11.09 -0.50 -2.26
CA ALA A 39 12.23 -0.45 -3.19
C ALA A 39 12.47 -1.82 -3.85
N ARG A 40 12.46 -2.90 -3.06
CA ARG A 40 12.64 -4.27 -3.56
C ARG A 40 11.51 -4.73 -4.49
N GLU A 41 10.27 -4.35 -4.18
CA GLU A 41 9.12 -4.66 -5.05
C GLU A 41 9.22 -3.94 -6.41
N ARG A 42 9.67 -2.68 -6.42
CA ARG A 42 9.92 -1.93 -7.65
C ARG A 42 11.05 -2.54 -8.48
N PHE A 43 12.11 -3.02 -7.83
CA PHE A 43 13.20 -3.73 -8.51
C PHE A 43 12.71 -5.05 -9.14
N ALA A 44 11.92 -5.84 -8.41
CA ALA A 44 11.34 -7.09 -8.94
C ALA A 44 10.39 -6.85 -10.13
N ARG A 45 9.75 -5.68 -10.17
CA ARG A 45 8.88 -5.26 -11.28
C ARG A 45 9.67 -4.63 -12.44
N GLY A 46 10.98 -4.37 -12.26
CA GLY A 46 11.83 -3.71 -13.24
C GLY A 46 11.56 -2.20 -13.36
N GLU A 47 10.89 -1.59 -12.38
CA GLU A 47 10.64 -0.14 -12.32
C GLU A 47 11.89 0.65 -11.90
N ILE A 48 12.83 -0.01 -11.21
CA ILE A 48 14.14 0.55 -10.85
C ILE A 48 15.25 -0.44 -11.18
N THR A 49 16.42 0.09 -11.44
CA THR A 49 17.66 -0.65 -11.69
C THR A 49 18.29 -1.14 -10.39
N GLY A 50 19.25 -2.06 -10.51
CA GLY A 50 20.00 -2.56 -9.34
C GLY A 50 20.82 -1.46 -8.65
N GLU A 51 21.32 -0.49 -9.42
CA GLU A 51 22.08 0.66 -8.91
C GLU A 51 21.20 1.58 -8.06
N GLU A 52 19.99 1.89 -8.55
CA GLU A 52 19.02 2.71 -7.80
C GLU A 52 18.54 2.01 -6.52
N LEU A 53 18.41 0.68 -6.54
CA LEU A 53 18.10 -0.10 -5.34
C LEU A 53 19.23 0.02 -4.31
N ASP A 54 20.49 -0.16 -4.73
CA ASP A 54 21.66 -0.12 -3.84
C ASP A 54 21.85 1.25 -3.19
N ASP A 55 21.57 2.33 -3.94
CA ASP A 55 21.55 3.70 -3.40
C ASP A 55 20.45 3.87 -2.35
N LEU A 56 19.23 3.39 -2.62
CA LEU A 56 18.12 3.40 -1.68
C LEU A 56 18.45 2.61 -0.40
N GLU A 57 19.05 1.43 -0.52
CA GLU A 57 19.50 0.64 0.63
C GLU A 57 20.53 1.41 1.47
N ARG A 58 21.41 2.18 0.83
CA ARG A 58 22.43 3.00 1.50
C ARG A 58 21.84 4.19 2.26
N TRP A 59 20.85 4.88 1.68
CA TRP A 59 20.17 6.01 2.31
C TRP A 59 19.24 5.60 3.46
N LEU A 60 18.66 4.39 3.39
CA LEU A 60 17.73 3.86 4.38
C LEU A 60 18.41 3.14 5.54
N ARG A 61 19.74 2.94 5.46
CA ARG A 61 20.52 2.40 6.57
C ARG A 61 20.61 3.46 7.69
N PRO A 62 20.20 3.16 8.92
CA PRO A 62 20.30 4.09 10.06
C PRO A 62 21.76 4.40 10.44
#